data_AF-A0AA47MNM5-F1
#
_entry.id   AF-A0AA47MNM5-F1
#
_cell.length_a   1.000
_cell.length_b   1.000
_cell.length_c   1.000
_cell.angle_alpha   90.00
_cell.angle_beta   90.00
_cell.angle_gamma   90.00
#
_symmetry.space_group_name_H-M   'P 1'
#
loop_
_entity.id
_entity.type
_entity.pdbx_description
1 polymer ?
#
loop_
_entity_poly.entity_id
_entity_poly.type
_entity_poly.pdbx_seq_one_letter_code
_entity_poly.pdbx_strand_id
1 'polypeptide(L)'
;MDGKPGVILVILFSAVMNLLVKSAEKLCRGAVLATGIQQVPIRAFMDDLTITAKSVLEGRWILEYLVELTDWARMEFKPGKSRSLVLRRGRVQDWFCFKIREDIIPMVQEKLVKSLGKWYRADLNDKESVKEMLIEAEIWMPSLEKSGLPGKYKAWGYQHGVLPRLLWPLLVYEVPATTVEGLERKMNTYLRRWLGVLRSFCSIGLYSTGIKLQLPVTSVVKGYKATKTHQAMMLGDSQDAMHEYTRQTLRLEQVASGQPVGH
;
A
#
# COMPACT_ATOMS: atom_id res chain seq x y z
N MET A 1 -34.14 -19.54 4.86
CA MET A 1 -32.66 -19.63 4.80
C MET A 1 -32.19 -18.38 4.10
N ASP A 2 -32.03 -17.30 4.84
CA ASP A 2 -31.82 -15.96 4.27
C ASP A 2 -30.32 -15.71 4.16
N GLY A 3 -29.70 -16.38 3.19
CA GLY A 3 -28.31 -16.13 2.82
C GLY A 3 -28.21 -14.75 2.20
N LYS A 4 -27.45 -13.83 2.83
CA LYS A 4 -27.20 -12.47 2.32
C LYS A 4 -26.68 -12.55 0.87
N PRO A 5 -27.48 -12.21 -0.15
CA PRO A 5 -27.13 -12.46 -1.55
C PRO A 5 -25.85 -11.72 -1.99
N GLY A 6 -25.49 -10.63 -1.30
CA GLY A 6 -24.29 -9.85 -1.60
C GLY A 6 -22.95 -10.55 -1.34
N VAL A 7 -22.87 -11.49 -0.37
CA VAL A 7 -21.58 -12.15 -0.06
C VAL A 7 -21.21 -13.17 -1.12
N ILE A 8 -22.20 -13.89 -1.65
CA ILE A 8 -22.02 -14.91 -2.69
C ILE A 8 -21.58 -14.25 -4.00
N LEU A 9 -22.10 -13.05 -4.31
CA LEU A 9 -21.76 -12.33 -5.53
C LEU A 9 -20.26 -11.99 -5.62
N VAL A 10 -19.65 -11.56 -4.52
CA VAL A 10 -18.21 -11.21 -4.50
C VAL A 10 -17.34 -12.45 -4.71
N ILE A 11 -17.72 -13.58 -4.11
CA ILE A 11 -17.01 -14.85 -4.27
C ILE A 11 -17.10 -15.35 -5.71
N LEU A 12 -18.31 -15.32 -6.30
CA LEU A 12 -18.54 -15.73 -7.67
C LEU A 12 -17.77 -14.84 -8.65
N PHE A 13 -17.80 -13.52 -8.44
CA PHE A 13 -17.04 -12.56 -9.24
C PHE A 13 -15.53 -12.85 -9.17
N SER A 14 -14.99 -13.07 -7.97
CA SER A 14 -13.58 -13.43 -7.77
C SER A 14 -13.23 -14.75 -8.47
N ALA A 15 -14.11 -15.75 -8.42
CA ALA A 15 -13.90 -17.03 -9.12
C ALA A 15 -13.82 -16.86 -10.64
N VAL A 16 -14.73 -16.06 -11.23
CA VAL A 16 -14.72 -15.75 -12.68
C VAL A 16 -13.45 -14.99 -13.07
N MET A 17 -13.07 -13.96 -12.31
CA MET A 17 -11.84 -13.21 -12.57
C MET A 17 -10.59 -14.09 -12.47
N ASN A 18 -10.53 -14.99 -11.47
CA ASN A 18 -9.43 -15.93 -11.35
C ASN A 18 -9.35 -16.92 -12.52
N LEU A 19 -10.49 -17.35 -13.06
CA LEU A 19 -10.53 -18.21 -14.25
C LEU A 19 -9.98 -17.48 -15.48
N LEU A 20 -10.37 -16.21 -15.68
CA LEU A 20 -9.85 -15.37 -16.77
C LEU A 20 -8.33 -15.20 -16.65
N VAL A 21 -7.84 -14.85 -15.45
CA VAL A 21 -6.42 -14.67 -15.16
C VAL A 21 -5.63 -15.95 -15.47
N LYS A 22 -6.04 -17.09 -14.91
CA LYS A 22 -5.36 -18.39 -15.14
C LYS A 22 -5.33 -18.83 -16.61
N SER A 23 -6.32 -18.40 -17.39
CA SER A 23 -6.38 -18.69 -18.82
C SER A 23 -5.34 -17.88 -19.60
N ALA A 24 -5.15 -16.61 -19.23
CA ALA A 24 -4.18 -15.71 -19.85
C ALA A 24 -2.74 -15.90 -19.32
N GLU A 25 -2.57 -16.32 -18.06
CA GLU A 25 -1.25 -16.56 -17.45
C GLU A 25 -0.40 -17.57 -18.23
N LYS A 26 -1.03 -18.55 -18.91
CA LYS A 26 -0.31 -19.56 -19.71
C LYS A 26 0.48 -18.98 -20.89
N LEU A 27 0.12 -17.78 -21.34
CA LEU A 27 0.72 -17.16 -22.53
C LEU A 27 2.02 -16.42 -22.24
N CYS A 28 2.31 -16.08 -20.98
CA CYS A 28 3.52 -15.33 -20.65
C CYS A 28 4.12 -15.78 -19.33
N ARG A 29 5.44 -15.70 -19.27
CA ARG A 29 6.21 -16.01 -18.06
C ARG A 29 6.38 -14.80 -17.14
N GLY A 30 6.02 -13.59 -17.57
CA GLY A 30 6.14 -12.37 -16.77
C GLY A 30 7.56 -11.81 -16.74
N ALA A 31 7.73 -10.56 -16.27
CA ALA A 31 9.00 -9.85 -16.31
C ALA A 31 10.06 -10.49 -15.39
N VAL A 32 11.33 -10.55 -15.81
CA VAL A 32 12.45 -10.94 -14.93
C VAL A 32 13.11 -9.69 -14.38
N LEU A 33 13.23 -9.61 -13.06
CA LEU A 33 13.97 -8.55 -12.38
C LEU A 33 15.48 -8.74 -12.56
N ALA A 34 16.25 -7.67 -12.32
CA ALA A 34 17.72 -7.73 -12.33
C ALA A 34 18.29 -8.76 -11.32
N THR A 35 17.50 -9.10 -10.30
CA THR A 35 17.80 -10.12 -9.29
C THR A 35 17.59 -11.56 -9.79
N GLY A 36 17.21 -11.75 -11.05
CA GLY A 36 16.94 -13.07 -11.65
C GLY A 36 15.55 -13.62 -11.36
N ILE A 37 14.72 -12.89 -10.61
CA ILE A 37 13.41 -13.38 -10.18
C ILE A 37 12.34 -13.04 -11.20
N GLN A 38 11.50 -14.01 -11.52
CA GLN A 38 10.40 -13.87 -12.45
C GLN A 38 9.13 -13.41 -11.73
N GLN A 39 8.57 -12.28 -12.16
CA GLN A 39 7.32 -11.77 -11.63
C GLN A 39 6.12 -12.53 -12.21
N VAL A 40 5.07 -12.66 -11.42
CA VAL A 40 3.77 -13.17 -11.89
C VAL A 40 3.28 -12.26 -13.03
N PRO A 41 2.94 -12.82 -14.21
CA PRO A 41 2.62 -12.05 -15.40
C PRO A 41 1.33 -11.23 -15.26
N ILE A 42 0.37 -11.72 -14.47
CA ILE A 42 -0.93 -11.11 -14.27
C ILE A 42 -1.27 -11.13 -12.78
N ARG A 43 -1.64 -9.99 -12.22
CA ARG A 43 -2.18 -9.88 -10.86
C ARG A 43 -3.56 -9.27 -10.92
N ALA A 44 -4.54 -9.90 -10.30
CA ALA A 44 -5.90 -9.40 -10.22
C ALA A 44 -6.30 -9.12 -8.77
N PHE A 45 -6.98 -8.00 -8.56
CA PHE A 45 -7.69 -7.72 -7.34
C PHE A 45 -9.06 -7.17 -7.69
N MET A 46 -10.09 -8.01 -7.53
CA MET A 46 -11.43 -7.71 -8.06
C MET A 46 -11.36 -7.38 -9.56
N ASP A 47 -11.80 -6.19 -9.98
CA ASP A 47 -11.78 -5.71 -11.37
C ASP A 47 -10.44 -5.10 -11.79
N ASP A 48 -9.55 -4.77 -10.83
CA ASP A 48 -8.23 -4.23 -11.12
C ASP A 48 -7.28 -5.34 -11.58
N LEU A 49 -6.80 -5.22 -12.81
CA LEU A 49 -5.83 -6.14 -13.42
C LEU A 49 -4.50 -5.42 -13.67
N THR A 50 -3.41 -6.03 -13.23
CA THR A 50 -2.05 -5.56 -13.50
C THR A 50 -1.30 -6.59 -14.32
N ILE A 51 -0.87 -6.21 -15.52
CA ILE A 51 -0.07 -7.05 -16.41
C ILE A 51 1.40 -6.63 -16.28
N THR A 52 2.30 -7.59 -16.20
CA THR A 52 3.74 -7.35 -16.15
C THR A 52 4.45 -8.29 -17.12
N ALA A 53 5.07 -7.74 -18.17
CA ALA A 53 5.71 -8.49 -19.25
C ALA A 53 7.19 -8.08 -19.41
N LYS A 54 8.01 -8.93 -20.03
CA LYS A 54 9.45 -8.63 -20.27
C LYS A 54 9.65 -7.61 -21.38
N SER A 55 8.73 -7.61 -22.35
CA SER A 55 8.79 -6.74 -23.52
C SER A 55 7.43 -6.13 -23.82
N VAL A 56 7.46 -5.04 -24.60
CA VAL A 56 6.25 -4.35 -25.07
C VAL A 56 5.40 -5.26 -25.96
N LEU A 57 6.03 -6.10 -26.78
CA LEU A 57 5.33 -7.04 -27.67
C LEU A 57 4.57 -8.10 -26.86
N GLU A 58 5.22 -8.71 -25.88
CA GLU A 58 4.56 -9.67 -24.97
C GLU A 58 3.40 -9.01 -24.23
N GLY A 59 3.60 -7.80 -23.68
CA GLY A 59 2.54 -7.07 -23.00
C GLY A 59 1.34 -6.79 -23.90
N ARG A 60 1.59 -6.50 -25.18
CA ARG A 60 0.54 -6.23 -26.18
C ARG A 60 -0.26 -7.49 -26.47
N TRP A 61 0.40 -8.62 -26.71
CA TRP A 61 -0.28 -9.89 -26.99
C TRP A 61 -1.14 -10.35 -25.83
N ILE A 62 -0.65 -10.22 -24.59
CA ILE A 62 -1.45 -10.58 -23.40
C ILE A 62 -2.66 -9.65 -23.28
N LEU A 63 -2.49 -8.35 -23.53
CA LEU A 63 -3.59 -7.39 -23.48
C LEU A 63 -4.65 -7.71 -24.53
N GLU A 64 -4.25 -7.96 -25.78
CA GLU A 64 -5.17 -8.32 -26.87
C GLU A 64 -5.94 -9.61 -26.56
N TYR A 65 -5.26 -10.63 -26.03
CA TYR A 65 -5.90 -11.88 -25.61
C TYR A 65 -6.86 -11.70 -24.43
N LEU A 66 -6.49 -10.88 -23.45
CA LEU A 66 -7.38 -10.56 -22.32
C LEU A 66 -8.62 -9.81 -22.78
N VAL A 67 -8.49 -8.90 -23.74
CA VAL A 67 -9.62 -8.17 -24.33
C VAL A 67 -10.57 -9.15 -25.02
N GLU A 68 -10.05 -10.11 -25.78
CA GLU A 68 -10.85 -11.18 -26.39
C GLU A 68 -11.59 -12.00 -25.32
N LEU A 69 -10.89 -12.50 -24.30
CA LEU A 69 -11.50 -13.27 -23.21
C LEU A 69 -12.57 -12.49 -22.46
N THR A 70 -12.35 -11.20 -22.21
CA THR A 70 -13.36 -10.36 -21.57
C THR A 70 -14.58 -10.14 -22.45
N ASP A 71 -14.40 -10.05 -23.77
CA ASP A 71 -15.52 -9.92 -24.71
C ASP A 71 -16.39 -11.19 -24.69
N TRP A 72 -15.78 -12.38 -24.69
CA TRP A 72 -16.47 -13.65 -24.46
C TRP A 72 -17.25 -13.68 -23.13
N ALA A 73 -16.67 -13.11 -22.08
CA ALA A 73 -17.30 -13.00 -20.76
C ALA A 73 -18.33 -11.86 -20.64
N ARG A 74 -18.59 -11.10 -21.71
CA ARG A 74 -19.45 -9.90 -21.73
C ARG A 74 -18.97 -8.81 -20.75
N MET A 75 -17.67 -8.67 -20.62
CA MET A 75 -16.97 -7.66 -19.82
C MET A 75 -16.17 -6.73 -20.73
N GLU A 76 -15.91 -5.51 -20.27
CA GLU A 76 -15.18 -4.50 -21.05
C GLU A 76 -14.16 -3.75 -20.19
N PHE A 77 -12.93 -3.65 -20.69
CA PHE A 77 -11.91 -2.79 -20.11
C PHE A 77 -12.14 -1.34 -20.50
N LYS A 78 -12.04 -0.41 -19.55
CA LYS A 78 -12.18 1.02 -19.79
C LYS A 78 -10.80 1.65 -20.00
N PRO A 79 -10.42 2.06 -21.23
CA PRO A 79 -9.09 2.61 -21.52
C PRO A 79 -8.78 3.86 -20.68
N GLY A 80 -9.78 4.71 -20.46
CA GLY A 80 -9.65 5.90 -19.61
C GLY A 80 -9.36 5.62 -18.13
N LYS A 81 -9.62 4.40 -17.64
CA LYS A 81 -9.25 3.94 -16.30
C LYS A 81 -7.96 3.11 -16.28
N SER A 82 -7.60 2.48 -17.40
CA SER A 82 -6.35 1.74 -17.56
C SER A 82 -5.15 2.68 -17.69
N ARG A 83 -3.96 2.20 -17.30
CA ARG A 83 -2.71 2.95 -17.41
C ARG A 83 -1.59 2.03 -17.86
N SER A 84 -0.71 2.56 -18.69
CA SER A 84 0.48 1.82 -19.14
C SER A 84 1.76 2.46 -18.64
N LEU A 85 2.74 1.61 -18.33
CA LEU A 85 4.07 1.99 -17.92
C LEU A 85 5.09 1.13 -18.68
N VAL A 86 5.95 1.77 -19.48
CA VAL A 86 7.06 1.09 -20.16
C VAL A 86 8.36 1.54 -19.54
N LEU A 87 9.18 0.58 -19.10
CA LEU A 87 10.48 0.84 -18.49
C LEU A 87 11.59 0.30 -19.37
N ARG A 88 12.63 1.11 -19.60
CA ARG A 88 13.87 0.68 -20.25
C ARG A 88 15.06 1.20 -19.44
N ARG A 89 15.90 0.27 -18.96
CA ARG A 89 17.07 0.58 -18.13
C ARG A 89 16.74 1.49 -16.93
N GLY A 90 15.62 1.20 -16.26
CA GLY A 90 15.16 1.95 -15.08
C GLY A 90 14.56 3.33 -15.35
N ARG A 91 14.38 3.72 -16.62
CA ARG A 91 13.71 4.97 -16.99
C ARG A 91 12.37 4.69 -17.66
N VAL A 92 11.38 5.51 -17.33
CA VAL A 92 10.08 5.51 -18.02
C VAL A 92 10.28 5.97 -19.46
N GLN A 93 9.63 5.28 -20.38
CA GLN A 93 9.69 5.53 -21.81
C GLN A 93 8.29 5.85 -22.33
N ASP A 94 8.19 6.83 -23.22
CA ASP A 94 6.94 7.36 -23.79
C ASP A 94 6.75 7.04 -25.28
N TRP A 95 7.72 6.38 -25.92
CA TRP A 95 7.67 6.09 -27.37
C TRP A 95 6.59 5.08 -27.79
N PHE A 96 5.98 4.34 -26.85
CA PHE A 96 4.99 3.31 -27.15
C PHE A 96 3.74 3.41 -26.27
N CYS A 97 2.58 3.54 -26.90
CA CYS A 97 1.29 3.51 -26.22
C CYS A 97 0.54 2.20 -26.50
N PHE A 98 0.01 1.59 -25.44
CA PHE A 98 -0.89 0.46 -25.58
C PHE A 98 -2.27 0.92 -26.05
N LYS A 99 -2.96 0.06 -26.79
CA LYS A 99 -4.31 0.32 -27.27
C LYS A 99 -5.23 -0.83 -26.87
N ILE A 100 -6.47 -0.49 -26.56
CA ILE A 100 -7.56 -1.46 -26.41
C ILE A 100 -8.54 -1.15 -27.53
N ARG A 101 -8.69 -2.08 -28.47
CA ARG A 101 -9.43 -1.84 -29.72
C ARG A 101 -8.81 -0.65 -30.47
N GLU A 102 -9.49 0.50 -30.51
CA GLU A 102 -9.02 1.72 -31.17
C GLU A 102 -8.56 2.80 -30.18
N ASP A 103 -8.90 2.66 -28.90
CA ASP A 103 -8.62 3.66 -27.87
C ASP A 103 -7.23 3.51 -27.26
N ILE A 104 -6.56 4.65 -27.07
CA ILE A 104 -5.22 4.72 -26.49
C ILE A 104 -5.32 4.66 -24.96
N ILE A 105 -4.56 3.75 -24.35
CA ILE A 105 -4.35 3.73 -22.90
C ILE A 105 -3.40 4.88 -22.54
N PRO A 106 -3.79 5.84 -21.69
CA PRO A 106 -2.91 6.92 -21.27
C PRO A 106 -1.75 6.41 -20.41
N MET A 107 -0.61 7.08 -20.52
CA MET A 107 0.57 6.71 -19.75
C MET A 107 0.50 7.20 -18.31
N VAL A 108 1.23 6.54 -17.41
CA VAL A 108 1.36 6.98 -16.01
C VAL A 108 1.95 8.39 -15.90
N GLN A 109 2.78 8.82 -16.86
CA GLN A 109 3.32 10.18 -16.95
C GLN A 109 2.24 11.24 -17.20
N GLU A 110 1.25 10.93 -18.04
CA GLU A 110 0.17 11.87 -18.38
C GLU A 110 -0.89 11.91 -17.28
N LYS A 111 -1.21 10.76 -16.70
CA LYS A 111 -2.19 10.63 -15.61
C LYS A 111 -1.72 9.61 -14.59
N LEU A 112 -1.49 10.08 -13.36
CA LEU A 112 -1.17 9.24 -12.21
C LEU A 112 -2.18 8.11 -12.03
N VAL A 113 -1.69 6.95 -11.59
CA VAL A 113 -2.50 5.78 -11.27
C VAL A 113 -2.46 5.47 -9.79
N LYS A 114 -3.61 5.13 -9.23
CA LYS A 114 -3.72 4.59 -7.89
C LYS A 114 -4.04 3.10 -8.02
N SER A 115 -3.19 2.24 -7.46
CA SER A 115 -3.45 0.80 -7.38
C SER A 115 -3.31 0.36 -5.93
N LEU A 116 -4.33 -0.33 -5.40
CA LEU A 116 -4.40 -0.83 -4.02
C LEU A 116 -4.08 0.22 -2.94
N GLY A 117 -4.44 1.48 -3.18
CA GLY A 117 -4.16 2.57 -2.24
C GLY A 117 -2.83 3.28 -2.44
N LYS A 118 -1.92 2.76 -3.28
CA LYS A 118 -0.63 3.37 -3.62
C LYS A 118 -0.73 4.20 -4.88
N TRP A 119 -0.23 5.44 -4.83
CA TRP A 119 -0.03 6.26 -6.03
C TRP A 119 1.29 5.92 -6.71
N TYR A 120 1.24 5.62 -8.01
CA TYR A 120 2.43 5.43 -8.83
C TYR A 120 2.67 6.68 -9.65
N ARG A 121 3.81 7.33 -9.39
CA ARG A 121 4.29 8.51 -10.12
C ARG A 121 5.33 8.11 -11.16
N ALA A 122 5.53 8.97 -12.15
CA ALA A 122 6.56 8.80 -13.19
C ALA A 122 7.97 8.66 -12.61
N ASP A 123 8.25 9.36 -11.51
CA ASP A 123 9.57 9.37 -10.86
C ASP A 123 9.85 8.10 -10.05
N LEU A 124 8.87 7.18 -9.96
CA LEU A 124 8.91 5.93 -9.19
C LEU A 124 9.36 6.12 -7.73
N ASN A 125 9.15 7.34 -7.20
CA ASN A 125 9.61 7.73 -5.88
C ASN A 125 8.43 8.05 -4.96
N ASP A 126 8.47 7.50 -3.75
CA ASP A 126 7.42 7.68 -2.74
C ASP A 126 7.57 8.99 -1.93
N LYS A 127 8.68 9.73 -2.11
CA LYS A 127 8.99 10.96 -1.33
C LYS A 127 7.86 11.98 -1.31
N GLU A 128 7.20 12.22 -2.44
CA GLU A 128 6.14 13.23 -2.52
C GLU A 128 4.86 12.76 -1.81
N SER A 129 4.49 11.49 -1.99
CA SER A 129 3.35 10.88 -1.29
C SER A 129 3.56 10.88 0.23
N VAL A 130 4.80 10.66 0.70
CA VAL A 130 5.14 10.75 2.12
C VAL A 130 5.04 12.19 2.63
N LYS A 131 5.46 13.18 1.84
CA LYS A 131 5.28 14.60 2.20
C LYS A 131 3.80 14.97 2.30
N GLU A 132 2.97 14.55 1.35
CA GLU A 132 1.52 14.77 1.37
C GLU A 132 0.89 14.17 2.62
N MET A 133 1.23 12.93 2.96
CA MET A 133 0.78 12.28 4.21
C MET A 133 1.19 13.08 5.46
N LEU A 134 2.42 13.61 5.51
CA LEU A 134 2.86 14.44 6.64
C LEU A 134 2.08 15.75 6.73
N ILE A 135 1.80 16.39 5.59
CA ILE A 135 0.99 17.62 5.53
C ILE A 135 -0.44 17.33 6.00
N GLU A 136 -1.05 16.24 5.54
CA GLU A 136 -2.39 15.84 6.01
C GLU A 136 -2.42 15.59 7.52
N ALA A 137 -1.41 14.89 8.05
CA ALA A 137 -1.29 14.68 9.49
C ALA A 137 -1.11 16.01 10.26
N GLU A 138 -0.36 16.95 9.70
CA GLU A 138 -0.21 18.32 10.25
C GLU A 138 -1.48 19.16 10.14
N ILE A 139 -2.42 18.84 9.25
CA ILE A 139 -3.73 19.49 9.17
C ILE A 139 -4.72 18.84 10.15
N TRP A 140 -4.71 17.52 10.27
CA TRP A 140 -5.65 16.79 11.13
C TRP A 140 -5.48 17.13 12.61
N MET A 141 -4.24 17.24 13.09
CA MET A 141 -3.97 17.49 14.51
C MET A 141 -4.49 18.87 15.00
N PRO A 142 -4.21 20.00 14.32
CA PRO A 142 -4.79 21.30 14.64
C PRO A 142 -6.30 21.34 14.43
N SER A 143 -6.84 20.63 13.43
CA SER A 143 -8.29 20.56 13.21
C SER A 143 -8.99 19.89 14.41
N LEU A 144 -8.38 18.83 14.96
CA LEU A 144 -8.87 18.17 16.16
C LEU A 144 -8.70 19.05 17.41
N GLU A 145 -7.62 19.82 17.51
CA GLU A 145 -7.45 20.81 18.57
C GLU A 145 -8.57 21.87 18.54
N LYS A 146 -8.92 22.37 17.36
CA LYS A 146 -9.94 23.41 17.14
C LYS A 146 -11.38 22.92 17.24
N SER A 147 -11.61 21.61 17.34
CA SER A 147 -12.95 20.99 17.35
C SER A 147 -13.84 21.36 18.56
N GLY A 148 -13.33 22.09 19.56
CA GLY A 148 -14.05 22.43 20.79
C GLY A 148 -14.31 21.25 21.73
N LEU A 149 -13.89 20.03 21.36
CA LEU A 149 -14.09 18.82 22.17
C LEU A 149 -13.28 18.85 23.47
N PRO A 150 -13.77 18.25 24.57
CA PRO A 150 -12.96 17.98 25.74
C PRO A 150 -11.73 17.11 25.39
N GLY A 151 -10.61 17.32 26.09
CA GLY A 151 -9.33 16.69 25.75
C GLY A 151 -9.36 15.16 25.64
N LYS A 152 -10.13 14.47 26.51
CA LYS A 152 -10.36 13.02 26.42
C LYS A 152 -10.95 12.57 25.07
N TYR A 153 -11.88 13.34 24.51
CA TYR A 153 -12.50 13.03 23.22
C TYR A 153 -11.58 13.38 22.05
N LYS A 154 -10.69 14.37 22.19
CA LYS A 154 -9.62 14.61 21.22
C LYS A 154 -8.64 13.43 21.18
N ALA A 155 -8.22 12.93 22.34
CA ALA A 155 -7.38 11.74 22.41
C ALA A 155 -8.06 10.50 21.80
N TRP A 156 -9.36 10.33 22.04
CA TRP A 156 -10.17 9.28 21.41
C TRP A 156 -10.22 9.43 19.87
N GLY A 157 -10.44 10.66 19.37
CA GLY A 157 -10.46 10.95 17.92
C GLY A 157 -9.10 10.71 17.25
N TYR A 158 -8.01 10.94 17.97
CA TYR A 158 -6.68 10.52 17.53
C TYR A 158 -6.60 8.99 17.41
N GLN A 159 -6.97 8.26 18.48
CA GLN A 159 -6.81 6.81 18.57
C GLN A 159 -7.63 6.06 17.51
N HIS A 160 -8.87 6.49 17.25
CA HIS A 160 -9.79 5.77 16.36
C HIS A 160 -10.02 6.44 14.99
N GLY A 161 -9.57 7.68 14.81
CA GLY A 161 -9.71 8.41 13.55
C GLY A 161 -8.37 8.64 12.87
N VAL A 162 -7.50 9.42 13.50
CA VAL A 162 -6.21 9.85 12.92
C VAL A 162 -5.26 8.68 12.75
N LEU A 163 -5.09 7.86 13.79
CA LEU A 163 -4.08 6.81 13.80
C LEU A 163 -4.34 5.72 12.73
N PRO A 164 -5.56 5.14 12.59
CA PRO A 164 -5.83 4.17 11.53
C PRO A 164 -5.62 4.76 10.12
N ARG A 165 -5.98 6.03 9.92
CA ARG A 165 -5.77 6.74 8.65
C ARG A 165 -4.30 6.95 8.32
N LEU A 166 -3.46 7.15 9.33
CA LEU A 166 -2.01 7.31 9.17
C LEU A 166 -1.29 5.97 8.95
N LEU A 167 -1.74 4.91 9.64
CA LEU A 167 -1.11 3.59 9.53
C LEU A 167 -1.20 3.01 8.11
N TRP A 168 -2.26 3.29 7.37
CA TRP A 168 -2.42 2.79 6.00
C TRP A 168 -1.34 3.33 5.03
N PRO A 169 -1.13 4.66 4.88
CA PRO A 169 -0.01 5.20 4.11
C PRO A 169 1.36 4.72 4.60
N LEU A 170 1.56 4.61 5.91
CA LEU A 170 2.82 4.12 6.48
C LEU A 170 3.12 2.66 6.14
N LEU A 171 2.07 1.83 5.99
CA LEU A 171 2.20 0.45 5.51
C LEU A 171 2.57 0.43 4.02
N VAL A 172 1.86 1.21 3.20
CA VAL A 172 1.94 1.18 1.73
C VAL A 172 3.23 1.81 1.17
N TYR A 173 3.69 2.90 1.77
CA TYR A 173 4.89 3.61 1.33
C TYR A 173 6.14 3.16 2.08
N GLU A 174 7.29 3.34 1.44
CA GLU A 174 8.60 3.19 2.08
C GLU A 174 8.93 4.48 2.83
N VAL A 175 8.80 4.43 4.16
CA VAL A 175 9.00 5.59 5.04
C VAL A 175 10.17 5.32 5.99
N PRO A 176 11.19 6.19 6.05
CA PRO A 176 12.26 6.05 7.03
C PRO A 176 11.72 6.11 8.46
N ALA A 177 12.18 5.21 9.34
CA ALA A 177 11.74 5.16 10.74
C ALA A 177 11.93 6.51 11.47
N THR A 178 12.99 7.24 11.14
CA THR A 178 13.29 8.58 11.67
C THR A 178 12.18 9.61 11.37
N THR A 179 11.51 9.47 10.21
CA THR A 179 10.40 10.33 9.81
C THR A 179 9.16 10.03 10.67
N VAL A 180 8.89 8.74 10.90
CA VAL A 180 7.77 8.28 11.75
C VAL A 180 7.96 8.72 13.20
N GLU A 181 9.18 8.60 13.73
CA GLU A 181 9.51 9.08 15.08
C GLU A 181 9.36 10.60 15.21
N GLY A 182 9.76 11.35 14.18
CA GLY A 182 9.57 12.80 14.13
C GLY A 182 8.09 13.19 14.15
N LEU A 183 7.26 12.45 13.42
CA LEU A 183 5.81 12.64 13.41
C LEU A 183 5.19 12.31 14.78
N GLU A 184 5.57 11.20 15.39
CA GLU A 184 5.08 10.82 16.72
C GLU A 184 5.45 11.88 17.77
N ARG A 185 6.68 12.44 17.72
CA ARG A 185 7.10 13.53 18.60
C ARG A 185 6.18 14.75 18.50
N LYS A 186 5.78 15.14 17.27
CA LYS A 186 4.82 16.23 17.05
C LYS A 186 3.45 15.89 17.65
N MET A 187 2.95 14.68 17.39
CA MET A 187 1.64 14.21 17.89
C MET A 187 1.60 14.11 19.43
N ASN A 188 2.68 13.65 20.06
CA ASN A 188 2.81 13.54 21.51
C ASN A 188 2.63 14.87 22.23
N THR A 189 3.02 15.99 21.60
CA THR A 189 2.81 17.33 22.15
C THR A 189 1.32 17.67 22.29
N TYR A 190 0.50 17.29 21.30
CA TYR A 190 -0.96 17.45 21.36
C TYR A 190 -1.59 16.51 22.37
N LEU A 191 -1.20 15.23 22.35
CA LEU A 191 -1.73 14.22 23.27
C LEU A 191 -1.47 14.58 24.73
N ARG A 192 -0.27 15.05 25.08
CA ARG A 192 0.05 15.48 26.44
C ARG A 192 -0.85 16.63 26.91
N ARG A 193 -1.06 17.62 26.04
CA ARG A 193 -1.93 18.76 26.30
C ARG A 193 -3.40 18.34 26.45
N TRP A 194 -3.89 17.41 25.63
CA TRP A 194 -5.28 16.95 25.69
C TRP A 194 -5.57 16.08 26.91
N LEU A 195 -4.59 15.29 27.35
CA LEU A 195 -4.71 14.43 28.53
C LEU A 195 -4.41 15.17 29.84
N GLY A 196 -3.95 16.43 29.77
CA GLY A 196 -3.60 17.22 30.96
C GLY A 196 -2.35 16.73 31.68
N VAL A 197 -1.50 15.95 31.02
CA VAL A 197 -0.23 15.47 31.61
C VAL A 197 0.88 16.51 31.42
N LEU A 198 1.87 16.48 32.30
CA LEU A 198 3.03 17.38 32.21
C LEU A 198 3.74 17.25 30.86
N ARG A 199 4.25 18.37 30.33
CA ARG A 199 4.99 18.36 29.06
C ARG A 199 6.25 17.48 29.11
N SER A 200 6.86 17.33 30.29
CA SER A 200 8.00 16.46 30.57
C SER A 200 7.64 14.98 30.73
N PHE A 201 6.35 14.61 30.70
CA PHE A 201 5.91 13.23 30.86
C PHE A 201 6.51 12.33 29.77
N CYS A 202 7.20 11.28 30.20
CA CYS A 202 7.95 10.41 29.29
C CYS A 202 7.01 9.70 28.30
N SER A 203 7.44 9.61 27.04
CA SER A 203 6.69 8.88 26.00
C SER A 203 6.44 7.42 26.39
N ILE A 204 7.37 6.79 27.13
CA ILE A 204 7.18 5.41 27.63
C ILE A 204 5.95 5.30 28.55
N GLY A 205 5.73 6.30 29.41
CA GLY A 205 4.58 6.33 30.31
C GLY A 205 3.27 6.63 29.58
N LEU A 206 3.37 7.29 28.42
CA LEU A 206 2.21 7.63 27.58
C LEU A 206 1.63 6.40 26.87
N TYR A 207 2.49 5.43 26.57
CA TYR A 207 2.16 4.22 25.82
C TYR A 207 2.30 2.92 26.62
N SER A 208 2.55 3.01 27.92
CA SER A 208 2.78 1.83 28.75
C SER A 208 1.49 1.03 28.94
N THR A 209 1.59 -0.28 28.74
CA THR A 209 0.51 -1.24 28.99
C THR A 209 0.70 -2.03 30.28
N GLY A 210 1.85 -1.85 30.97
CA GLY A 210 2.23 -2.64 32.15
C GLY A 210 2.28 -1.85 33.46
N ILE A 211 1.98 -0.55 33.44
CA ILE A 211 2.01 0.33 34.61
C ILE A 211 0.57 0.56 35.10
N LYS A 212 0.40 0.91 36.38
CA LYS A 212 -0.92 1.21 36.99
C LYS A 212 -1.71 2.29 36.22
N LEU A 213 -1.02 3.25 35.61
CA LEU A 213 -1.62 4.24 34.72
C LEU A 213 -1.54 3.74 33.27
N GLN A 214 -2.67 3.31 32.73
CA GLN A 214 -2.80 2.90 31.33
C GLN A 214 -3.64 3.94 30.60
N LEU A 215 -3.02 4.62 29.64
CA LEU A 215 -3.72 5.58 28.80
C LEU A 215 -4.20 4.86 27.54
N PRO A 216 -5.42 5.15 27.04
CA PRO A 216 -5.97 4.50 25.85
C PRO A 216 -5.39 5.12 24.56
N VAL A 217 -4.06 5.25 24.49
CA VAL A 217 -3.36 5.86 23.38
C VAL A 217 -2.26 4.91 22.91
N THR A 218 -2.15 4.75 21.60
CA THR A 218 -1.15 3.88 20.98
C THR A 218 -0.12 4.67 20.20
N SER A 219 1.13 4.19 20.25
CA SER A 219 2.27 4.82 19.58
C SER A 219 2.19 4.57 18.08
N VAL A 220 2.43 5.63 17.30
CA VAL A 220 2.54 5.56 15.84
C VAL A 220 3.70 4.65 15.45
N VAL A 221 4.85 4.79 16.10
CA VAL A 221 6.05 3.97 15.82
C VAL A 221 5.79 2.50 16.12
N LYS A 222 5.11 2.20 17.24
CA LYS A 222 4.72 0.81 17.57
C LYS A 222 3.79 0.24 16.50
N GLY A 223 2.77 1.01 16.08
CA GLY A 223 1.87 0.62 15.01
C GLY A 223 2.60 0.41 13.67
N TYR A 224 3.48 1.34 13.31
CA TYR A 224 4.32 1.26 12.11
C TYR A 224 5.17 -0.01 12.10
N LYS A 225 5.95 -0.24 13.15
CA LYS A 225 6.78 -1.45 13.30
C LYS A 225 5.91 -2.71 13.22
N ALA A 226 4.77 -2.75 13.92
CA ALA A 226 3.85 -3.89 13.85
C ALA A 226 3.32 -4.12 12.43
N THR A 227 2.93 -3.07 11.71
CA THR A 227 2.43 -3.18 10.34
C THR A 227 3.52 -3.66 9.36
N LYS A 228 4.76 -3.17 9.48
CA LYS A 228 5.88 -3.63 8.66
C LYS A 228 6.29 -5.07 9.00
N THR A 229 6.26 -5.45 10.27
CA THR A 229 6.51 -6.83 10.68
C THR A 229 5.40 -7.76 10.19
N HIS A 230 4.13 -7.38 10.32
CA HIS A 230 3.01 -8.16 9.77
C HIS A 230 3.14 -8.30 8.25
N GLN A 231 3.50 -7.23 7.54
CA GLN A 231 3.78 -7.30 6.11
C GLN A 231 4.93 -8.28 5.81
N ALA A 232 6.02 -8.22 6.56
CA ALA A 232 7.14 -9.15 6.42
C ALA A 232 6.75 -10.60 6.71
N MET A 233 5.91 -10.85 7.73
CA MET A 233 5.44 -12.19 8.10
C MET A 233 4.44 -12.75 7.09
N MET A 234 3.49 -11.94 6.61
CA MET A 234 2.55 -12.32 5.55
C MET A 234 3.30 -12.70 4.26
N LEU A 235 4.42 -12.04 3.99
CA LEU A 235 5.32 -12.39 2.89
C LEU A 235 6.26 -13.56 3.23
N GLY A 236 6.43 -13.88 4.52
CA GLY A 236 7.30 -14.94 5.04
C GLY A 236 6.81 -16.34 4.70
N ASP A 237 5.52 -16.59 4.88
CA ASP A 237 4.87 -17.89 4.64
C ASP A 237 4.62 -18.20 3.15
N SER A 238 4.99 -17.28 2.25
CA SER A 238 4.89 -17.48 0.79
C SER A 238 6.07 -18.34 0.27
N GLN A 239 5.75 -19.35 -0.55
CA GLN A 239 6.72 -20.23 -1.21
C GLN A 239 7.40 -19.59 -2.44
N ASP A 240 7.07 -18.36 -2.79
CA ASP A 240 7.61 -17.67 -3.97
C ASP A 240 9.06 -17.17 -3.76
N ALA A 241 9.95 -17.51 -4.71
CA ALA A 241 11.36 -17.10 -4.73
C ALA A 241 11.59 -15.57 -4.72
N MET A 242 10.57 -14.78 -5.04
CA MET A 242 10.52 -13.31 -4.95
C MET A 242 10.78 -12.75 -3.53
N HIS A 243 10.62 -13.56 -2.50
CA HIS A 243 10.45 -13.06 -1.13
C HIS A 243 11.73 -13.07 -0.30
N GLU A 244 12.75 -13.84 -0.69
CA GLU A 244 13.96 -14.01 0.12
C GLU A 244 14.84 -12.74 0.18
N TYR A 245 14.77 -11.89 -0.85
CA TYR A 245 15.47 -10.61 -0.89
C TYR A 245 14.74 -9.49 -0.13
N THR A 246 13.42 -9.38 -0.27
CA THR A 246 12.60 -8.44 0.53
C THR A 246 12.66 -8.81 2.02
N ARG A 247 12.78 -10.10 2.34
CA ARG A 247 13.13 -10.59 3.69
C ARG A 247 14.47 -10.04 4.17
N GLN A 248 15.53 -10.02 3.35
CA GLN A 248 16.85 -9.49 3.74
C GLN A 248 16.84 -7.98 3.93
N THR A 249 16.17 -7.21 3.06
CA THR A 249 16.07 -5.75 3.19
C THR A 249 15.24 -5.33 4.41
N LEU A 250 14.08 -5.97 4.63
CA LEU A 250 13.26 -5.73 5.83
C LEU A 250 13.93 -6.23 7.11
N ARG A 251 14.69 -7.34 7.08
CA ARG A 251 15.50 -7.80 8.22
C ARG A 251 16.60 -6.80 8.56
N LEU A 252 17.31 -6.26 7.58
CA LEU A 252 18.37 -5.28 7.80
C LEU A 252 17.80 -3.98 8.40
N GLU A 253 16.62 -3.55 7.98
CA GLU A 253 15.90 -2.42 8.59
C GLU A 253 15.39 -2.72 10.00
N GLN A 254 14.94 -3.94 10.29
CA GLN A 254 14.53 -4.37 11.63
C GLN A 254 15.72 -4.47 12.60
N VAL A 255 16.85 -5.02 12.15
CA VAL A 255 18.11 -5.11 12.94
C VAL A 255 18.67 -3.71 13.21
N ALA A 256 18.59 -2.79 12.25
CA ALA A 256 18.94 -1.38 12.46
C ALA A 256 18.00 -0.65 13.45
N SER A 257 16.82 -1.20 13.74
CA SER A 257 15.82 -0.63 14.67
C SER A 257 15.88 -1.19 16.11
N GLY A 258 16.89 -1.99 16.42
CA GLY A 258 17.27 -2.34 17.79
C GLY A 258 16.42 -3.40 18.50
N GLN A 259 16.08 -4.52 17.85
CA GLN A 259 15.64 -5.73 18.56
C GLN A 259 16.68 -6.85 18.44
N PRO A 260 16.98 -7.57 19.54
CA PRO A 260 17.96 -8.65 19.52
C PRO A 260 17.40 -9.85 18.75
N VAL A 261 18.24 -10.41 17.89
CA VAL A 261 17.97 -11.67 17.19
C VAL A 261 18.00 -12.77 18.25
N GLY A 262 16.82 -13.28 18.62
CA GLY A 262 16.71 -14.50 19.41
C GLY A 262 17.22 -15.69 18.61
N HIS A 263 18.02 -16.51 19.28
CA HIS A 263 18.69 -17.72 18.80
C HIS A 263 17.77 -18.69 18.04
#